data_AF-A0A8J7JB70-F1
#
_entry.id   AF-A0A8J7JB70-F1
#
_cell.length_a   1.000
_cell.length_b   1.000
_cell.length_c   1.000
_cell.angle_alpha   90.00
_cell.angle_beta   90.00
_cell.angle_gamma   90.00
#
_symmetry.space_group_name_H-M   'P 1'
#
loop_
_entity.id
_entity.type
_entity.pdbx_description
1 polymer ?
#
loop_
_entity_poly.entity_id
_entity_poly.type
_entity_poly.pdbx_seq_one_letter_code
_entity_poly.pdbx_strand_id
1 'polypeptide(L)'
;MLKRCLRWVIVAAAIAFLAHTLAGHWGEVTATRLRGNGGPLLLLACVITLLAHCWSGWVWGWILQALKQPVGGAWSTPVYLKTNLLKYLPGNVWHFYGRVRALAGIGVARGPAIVGVALEPLLMAAAALLLGLASPTRYWPWQLVMLGAVLEIMHPRRLNPLMNWLGQAKAESEPGAPEPLSPVTLNHYPLKPLLGELGFVLLRGLGFALVIGALSPLPINLWLPVVSLFSLAWL
;
A
#
# COMPACT_ATOMS: atom_id res chain seq x y z
N MET A 1 20.94 3.77 28.16
CA MET A 1 19.72 3.75 29.00
C MET A 1 18.75 4.89 28.67
N LEU A 2 19.22 6.12 28.48
CA LEU A 2 18.40 7.30 28.14
C LEU A 2 17.47 7.12 26.92
N LYS A 3 17.97 6.59 25.80
CA LYS A 3 17.15 6.31 24.59
C LYS A 3 15.99 5.33 24.84
N ARG A 4 16.19 4.35 25.73
CA ARG A 4 15.17 3.34 26.07
C ARG A 4 14.10 3.94 26.98
N CYS A 5 14.51 4.77 27.93
CA CYS A 5 13.61 5.49 28.84
C CYS A 5 12.77 6.52 28.06
N LEU A 6 13.39 7.31 27.19
CA LEU A 6 12.72 8.27 26.32
C LEU A 6 11.65 7.61 25.43
N ARG A 7 11.94 6.42 24.86
CA ARG A 7 10.95 5.66 24.08
C ARG A 7 9.69 5.35 24.88
N TRP A 8 9.84 4.90 26.12
CA TRP A 8 8.69 4.58 26.98
C TRP A 8 7.95 5.83 27.46
N VAL A 9 8.67 6.93 27.70
CA VAL A 9 8.04 8.23 28.00
C VAL A 9 7.18 8.70 26.82
N ILE A 10 7.68 8.62 25.58
CA ILE A 10 6.90 9.01 24.38
C ILE A 10 5.66 8.12 24.24
N VAL A 11 5.79 6.80 24.43
CA VAL A 11 4.65 5.87 24.38
C VAL A 11 3.63 6.19 25.47
N ALA A 12 4.08 6.41 26.71
CA ALA A 12 3.20 6.76 27.81
C ALA A 12 2.48 8.09 27.57
N ALA A 13 3.19 9.11 27.08
CA ALA A 13 2.62 10.39 26.70
C ALA A 13 1.58 10.25 25.59
N ALA A 14 1.84 9.44 24.55
CA ALA A 14 0.90 9.18 23.47
C ALA A 14 -0.37 8.47 23.96
N ILE A 15 -0.23 7.46 24.84
CA ILE A 15 -1.37 6.75 25.44
C ILE A 15 -2.19 7.69 26.33
N ALA A 16 -1.53 8.48 27.19
CA ALA A 16 -2.19 9.43 28.07
C ALA A 16 -2.93 10.52 27.27
N PHE A 17 -2.31 11.04 26.21
CA PHE A 17 -2.95 11.99 25.29
C PHE A 17 -4.17 11.38 24.60
N LEU A 18 -4.08 10.14 24.11
CA LEU A 18 -5.20 9.46 23.46
C LEU A 18 -6.35 9.22 24.44
N ALA A 19 -6.06 8.76 25.66
CA ALA A 19 -7.06 8.54 26.70
C ALA A 19 -7.73 9.85 27.13
N HIS A 20 -6.94 10.92 27.32
CA HIS A 20 -7.45 12.25 27.65
C HIS A 20 -8.36 12.81 26.55
N THR A 21 -7.92 12.73 25.29
CA THR A 21 -8.72 13.16 24.12
C THR A 21 -10.01 12.35 24.02
N LEU A 22 -9.94 11.02 24.16
CA LEU A 22 -11.12 10.15 24.09
C LEU A 22 -12.12 10.44 25.21
N ALA A 23 -11.64 10.69 26.44
CA ALA A 23 -12.49 11.05 27.56
C ALA A 23 -13.14 12.43 27.35
N GLY A 24 -12.38 13.42 26.85
CA GLY A 24 -12.87 14.76 26.56
C GLY A 24 -13.93 14.80 25.46
N HIS A 25 -13.80 13.95 24.43
CA HIS A 25 -14.71 13.89 23.29
C HIS A 25 -15.68 12.69 23.35
N TRP A 26 -15.85 12.04 24.50
CA TRP A 26 -16.69 10.85 24.63
C TRP A 26 -18.16 11.12 24.26
N GLY A 27 -18.66 12.32 24.55
CA GLY A 27 -19.98 12.79 24.13
C GLY A 27 -20.19 12.75 22.61
N GLU A 28 -19.19 13.14 21.81
CA GLU A 28 -19.26 13.12 20.35
C GLU A 28 -19.24 11.68 19.79
N VAL A 29 -18.40 10.83 20.38
CA VAL A 29 -18.33 9.39 20.04
C VAL A 29 -19.68 8.73 20.29
N THR A 30 -20.27 8.99 21.45
CA THR A 30 -21.58 8.47 21.82
C THR A 30 -22.75 9.18 21.15
N ALA A 31 -22.55 10.31 20.48
CA ALA A 31 -23.55 10.96 19.65
C ALA A 31 -23.56 10.40 18.21
N THR A 32 -22.44 9.83 17.75
CA THR A 32 -22.35 9.20 16.44
C THR A 32 -23.28 7.98 16.39
N ARG A 33 -24.23 8.00 15.44
CA ARG A 33 -25.23 6.94 15.27
C ARG A 33 -25.16 6.39 13.86
N LEU A 34 -25.30 5.07 13.74
CA LEU A 34 -25.53 4.44 12.44
C LEU A 34 -26.94 4.79 11.98
N ARG A 35 -27.09 4.98 10.67
CA ARG A 35 -28.42 5.03 10.05
C ARG A 35 -29.09 3.66 10.16
N GLY A 36 -30.42 3.59 10.04
CA GLY A 36 -31.15 2.32 10.11
C GLY A 36 -30.63 1.25 9.14
N ASN A 37 -30.17 1.67 7.95
CA ASN A 37 -29.55 0.78 6.95
C ASN A 37 -28.00 0.80 6.99
N GLY A 38 -27.40 1.34 8.05
CA GLY A 38 -25.94 1.48 8.18
C GLY A 38 -25.23 0.15 8.38
N GLY A 39 -25.84 -0.80 9.09
CA GLY A 39 -25.25 -2.13 9.34
C GLY A 39 -24.90 -2.88 8.04
N PRO A 40 -25.85 -3.09 7.12
CA PRO A 40 -25.58 -3.72 5.83
C PRO A 40 -24.50 -3.00 5.00
N LEU A 41 -24.48 -1.66 5.02
CA LEU A 41 -23.46 -0.86 4.33
C LEU A 41 -22.06 -1.09 4.92
N LEU A 42 -21.93 -1.18 6.24
CA LEU A 42 -20.66 -1.51 6.90
C LEU A 42 -20.20 -2.93 6.62
N LEU A 43 -21.13 -3.90 6.60
CA LEU A 43 -20.80 -5.28 6.23
C LEU A 43 -20.27 -5.34 4.79
N LEU A 44 -20.94 -4.66 3.86
CA LEU A 44 -20.50 -4.57 2.47
C LEU A 44 -19.15 -3.86 2.34
N ALA A 45 -18.95 -2.75 3.07
CA ALA A 45 -17.67 -2.04 3.11
C ALA A 45 -16.53 -2.92 3.63
N CYS A 46 -16.80 -3.73 4.66
CA CYS A 46 -15.86 -4.70 5.21
C CYS A 46 -15.48 -5.76 4.17
N VAL A 47 -16.47 -6.37 3.52
CA VAL A 47 -16.25 -7.37 2.45
C VAL A 47 -15.42 -6.78 1.32
N ILE A 48 -15.80 -5.60 0.80
CA ILE A 48 -15.06 -4.92 -0.27
C ILE A 48 -13.62 -4.60 0.16
N THR A 49 -13.42 -4.19 1.41
CA THR A 49 -12.07 -3.89 1.94
C THR A 49 -11.21 -5.15 2.05
N LEU A 50 -11.78 -6.27 2.49
CA LEU A 50 -11.08 -7.56 2.55
C LEU A 50 -10.72 -8.04 1.13
N LEU A 51 -11.67 -7.93 0.20
CA LEU A 51 -11.42 -8.23 -1.22
C LEU A 51 -10.33 -7.35 -1.81
N ALA A 52 -10.29 -6.06 -1.48
CA ALA A 52 -9.23 -5.15 -1.90
C ALA A 52 -7.86 -5.64 -1.42
N HIS A 53 -7.74 -6.07 -0.16
CA HIS A 53 -6.47 -6.59 0.36
C HIS A 53 -6.04 -7.91 -0.30
N CYS A 54 -6.97 -8.83 -0.59
CA CYS A 54 -6.68 -10.02 -1.38
C CYS A 54 -6.24 -9.67 -2.80
N TRP A 55 -6.91 -8.70 -3.42
CA TRP A 55 -6.59 -8.21 -4.75
C TRP A 55 -5.18 -7.60 -4.82
N SER A 56 -4.80 -6.74 -3.87
CA SER A 56 -3.44 -6.18 -3.83
C SER A 56 -2.38 -7.27 -3.67
N GLY A 57 -2.64 -8.29 -2.85
CA GLY A 57 -1.77 -9.47 -2.76
C GLY A 57 -1.60 -10.21 -4.09
N TRP A 58 -2.66 -10.28 -4.90
CA TRP A 58 -2.61 -10.87 -6.23
C TRP A 58 -1.86 -10.00 -7.25
N VAL A 59 -2.10 -8.67 -7.22
CA VAL A 59 -1.41 -7.69 -8.07
C VAL A 59 0.08 -7.64 -7.76
N TRP A 60 0.48 -7.80 -6.50
CA TRP A 60 1.88 -7.95 -6.11
C TRP A 60 2.53 -9.16 -6.80
N GLY A 61 1.80 -10.25 -6.99
CA GLY A 61 2.23 -11.36 -7.86
C GLY A 61 2.52 -10.92 -9.29
N TRP A 62 1.69 -10.08 -9.89
CA TRP A 62 1.94 -9.53 -11.24
C TRP A 62 3.16 -8.60 -11.28
N ILE A 63 3.41 -7.82 -10.22
CA ILE A 63 4.63 -7.00 -10.11
C ILE A 63 5.87 -7.89 -10.17
N LEU A 64 5.88 -8.97 -9.40
CA LEU A 64 7.00 -9.90 -9.34
C LEU A 64 7.18 -10.67 -10.67
N GLN A 65 6.09 -11.02 -11.35
CA GLN A 65 6.13 -11.60 -12.69
C GLN A 65 6.67 -10.62 -13.75
N ALA A 66 6.38 -9.32 -13.61
CA ALA A 66 6.96 -8.30 -14.49
C ALA A 66 8.49 -8.19 -14.30
N LEU A 67 8.98 -8.52 -13.10
CA LEU A 67 10.40 -8.72 -12.77
C LEU A 67 10.90 -10.14 -13.09
N LYS A 68 10.12 -10.92 -13.83
CA LYS A 68 10.34 -12.33 -14.23
C LYS A 68 10.68 -13.27 -13.06
N GLN A 69 10.13 -12.99 -11.89
CA GLN A 69 10.24 -13.90 -10.74
C GLN A 69 9.16 -15.00 -10.84
N PRO A 70 9.48 -16.26 -10.48
CA PRO A 70 8.61 -17.41 -10.68
C PRO A 70 7.51 -17.53 -9.62
N VAL A 71 6.83 -16.42 -9.31
CA VAL A 71 5.83 -16.34 -8.24
C VAL A 71 4.48 -15.90 -8.80
N GLY A 72 3.44 -16.63 -8.42
CA GLY A 72 2.06 -16.37 -8.84
C GLY A 72 1.23 -15.67 -7.76
N GLY A 73 0.03 -15.25 -8.16
CA GLY A 73 -1.00 -14.70 -7.25
C GLY A 73 -1.33 -15.62 -6.07
N ALA A 74 -1.38 -16.94 -6.30
CA ALA A 74 -1.70 -17.94 -5.28
C ALA A 74 -0.66 -18.01 -4.15
N TRP A 75 0.62 -17.75 -4.44
CA TRP A 75 1.68 -17.69 -3.44
C TRP A 75 1.79 -16.30 -2.82
N SER A 76 1.75 -15.26 -3.66
CA SER A 76 1.93 -13.86 -3.23
C SER A 76 0.80 -13.37 -2.33
N THR A 77 -0.45 -13.72 -2.59
CA THR A 77 -1.60 -13.27 -1.78
C THR A 77 -1.51 -13.65 -0.29
N PRO A 78 -1.33 -14.93 0.11
CA PRO A 78 -1.22 -15.28 1.52
C PRO A 78 0.04 -14.69 2.18
N VAL A 79 1.16 -14.59 1.45
CA VAL A 79 2.38 -13.92 1.95
C VAL A 79 2.11 -12.44 2.19
N TYR A 80 1.46 -11.78 1.25
CA TYR A 80 1.06 -10.39 1.34
C TYR A 80 0.19 -10.16 2.58
N LEU A 81 -0.89 -10.93 2.74
CA LEU A 81 -1.83 -10.75 3.85
C LEU A 81 -1.16 -10.95 5.20
N LYS A 82 -0.34 -12.00 5.36
CA LYS A 82 0.42 -12.27 6.59
C LYS A 82 1.40 -11.16 6.91
N THR A 83 2.17 -10.72 5.92
CA THR A 83 3.19 -9.66 6.11
C THR A 83 2.56 -8.29 6.31
N ASN A 84 1.37 -8.02 5.74
CA ASN A 84 0.68 -6.75 5.90
C ASN A 84 0.24 -6.50 7.35
N LEU A 85 0.07 -7.53 8.18
CA LEU A 85 -0.17 -7.37 9.62
C LEU A 85 1.02 -6.72 10.34
N LEU A 86 2.23 -6.86 9.80
CA LEU A 86 3.43 -6.28 10.40
C LEU A 86 3.47 -4.74 10.26
N LYS A 87 2.62 -4.12 9.42
CA LYS A 87 2.54 -2.65 9.32
C LYS A 87 2.11 -1.99 10.62
N TYR A 88 1.41 -2.73 11.48
CA TYR A 88 0.97 -2.27 12.80
C TYR A 88 2.08 -2.33 13.85
N LEU A 89 3.27 -2.82 13.51
CA LEU A 89 4.45 -2.71 14.35
C LEU A 89 5.09 -1.32 14.23
N PRO A 90 5.72 -0.82 15.31
CA PRO A 90 6.30 0.52 15.32
C PRO A 90 7.34 0.69 14.21
N GLY A 91 7.22 1.80 13.47
CA GLY A 91 8.10 2.17 12.36
C GLY A 91 7.56 1.87 10.97
N ASN A 92 6.42 1.17 10.82
CA ASN A 92 5.73 0.92 9.53
C ASN A 92 6.59 0.26 8.42
N VAL A 93 7.78 -0.24 8.71
CA VAL A 93 8.70 -0.85 7.70
C VAL A 93 8.64 -2.37 7.67
N TRP A 94 8.05 -2.99 8.70
CA TRP A 94 8.14 -4.43 8.92
C TRP A 94 7.39 -5.27 7.88
N HIS A 95 6.36 -4.72 7.26
CA HIS A 95 5.65 -5.40 6.17
C HIS A 95 6.54 -5.52 4.92
N PHE A 96 7.31 -4.48 4.59
CA PHE A 96 8.30 -4.53 3.51
C PHE A 96 9.40 -5.54 3.82
N TYR A 97 9.97 -5.50 5.04
CA TYR A 97 10.98 -6.46 5.47
C TYR A 97 10.48 -7.91 5.40
N GLY A 98 9.26 -8.16 5.87
CA GLY A 98 8.63 -9.48 5.84
C GLY A 98 8.49 -10.03 4.42
N ARG A 99 8.11 -9.19 3.44
CA ARG A 99 8.00 -9.58 2.03
C ARG A 99 9.37 -9.88 1.40
N VAL A 100 10.36 -9.03 1.63
CA VAL A 100 11.74 -9.26 1.14
C VAL A 100 12.30 -10.56 1.72
N ARG A 101 12.08 -10.83 3.01
CA ARG A 101 12.49 -12.09 3.65
C ARG A 101 11.75 -13.30 3.08
N ALA A 102 10.45 -13.21 2.80
CA ALA A 102 9.68 -14.28 2.19
C ALA A 102 10.17 -14.61 0.78
N LEU A 103 10.51 -13.60 -0.02
CA LEU A 103 11.10 -13.76 -1.35
C LEU A 103 12.50 -14.39 -1.28
N ALA A 104 13.35 -13.94 -0.35
CA ALA A 104 14.66 -14.55 -0.13
C ALA A 104 14.54 -16.04 0.26
N GLY A 105 13.52 -16.41 1.04
CA GLY A 105 13.27 -17.80 1.44
C GLY A 105 12.93 -18.76 0.29
N ILE A 106 12.57 -18.24 -0.89
CA ILE A 106 12.33 -19.02 -2.11
C ILE A 106 13.42 -18.79 -3.18
N GLY A 107 14.56 -18.20 -2.80
CA GLY A 107 15.72 -18.00 -3.69
C GLY A 107 15.66 -16.79 -4.61
N VAL A 108 14.72 -15.85 -4.42
CA VAL A 108 14.67 -14.62 -5.21
C VAL A 108 15.82 -13.69 -4.81
N ALA A 109 16.54 -13.18 -5.81
CA ALA A 109 17.63 -12.24 -5.60
C ALA A 109 17.17 -10.96 -4.88
N ARG A 110 18.06 -10.39 -4.06
CA ARG A 110 17.78 -9.22 -3.21
C ARG A 110 17.30 -8.00 -4.01
N GLY A 111 17.92 -7.71 -5.15
CA GLY A 111 17.55 -6.60 -6.02
C GLY A 111 16.08 -6.66 -6.45
N PRO A 112 15.67 -7.68 -7.22
CA PRO A 112 14.27 -7.90 -7.59
C PRO A 112 13.31 -7.98 -6.39
N ALA A 113 13.74 -8.55 -5.26
CA ALA A 113 12.91 -8.58 -4.06
C ALA A 113 12.62 -7.19 -3.49
N ILE A 114 13.64 -6.35 -3.34
CA ILE A 114 13.47 -4.98 -2.83
C ILE A 114 12.67 -4.14 -3.83
N VAL A 115 13.04 -4.18 -5.11
CA VAL A 115 12.36 -3.42 -6.16
C VAL A 115 10.90 -3.84 -6.29
N GLY A 116 10.61 -5.14 -6.30
CA GLY A 116 9.22 -5.64 -6.40
C GLY A 116 8.35 -5.27 -5.20
N VAL A 117 8.95 -5.15 -4.01
CA VAL A 117 8.25 -4.70 -2.80
C VAL A 117 8.07 -3.17 -2.78
N ALA A 118 9.06 -2.41 -3.26
CA ALA A 118 8.99 -0.94 -3.33
C ALA A 118 8.13 -0.43 -4.50
N LEU A 119 7.96 -1.22 -5.56
CA LEU A 119 7.19 -0.81 -6.73
C LEU A 119 5.69 -0.76 -6.44
N GLU A 120 5.20 -1.59 -5.52
CA GLU A 120 3.79 -1.60 -5.09
C GLU A 120 3.31 -0.22 -4.60
N PRO A 121 3.89 0.40 -3.55
CA PRO A 121 3.43 1.71 -3.10
C PRO A 121 3.59 2.80 -4.16
N LEU A 122 4.58 2.71 -5.06
CA LEU A 122 4.72 3.65 -6.18
C LEU A 122 3.59 3.49 -7.22
N LEU A 123 3.24 2.25 -7.57
CA LEU A 123 2.12 1.95 -8.45
C LEU A 123 0.78 2.39 -7.83
N MET A 124 0.59 2.13 -6.54
CA MET A 124 -0.58 2.60 -5.79
C MET A 124 -0.63 4.14 -5.76
N ALA A 125 0.51 4.81 -5.59
CA ALA A 125 0.58 6.26 -5.63
C ALA A 125 0.19 6.82 -7.01
N ALA A 126 0.71 6.23 -8.09
CA ALA A 126 0.32 6.59 -9.45
C ALA A 126 -1.18 6.33 -9.70
N ALA A 127 -1.71 5.20 -9.24
CA ALA A 127 -3.13 4.86 -9.33
C ALA A 127 -4.02 5.86 -8.57
N ALA A 128 -3.61 6.25 -7.36
CA ALA A 128 -4.32 7.24 -6.56
C ALA A 128 -4.32 8.64 -7.22
N LEU A 129 -3.17 9.06 -7.77
CA LEU A 129 -3.06 10.31 -8.53
C LEU A 129 -3.92 10.26 -9.80
N LEU A 130 -3.96 9.14 -10.52
CA LEU A 130 -4.84 8.98 -11.70
C LEU A 130 -6.32 9.05 -11.32
N LEU A 131 -6.73 8.30 -10.29
CA LEU A 131 -8.11 8.27 -9.85
C LEU A 131 -8.56 9.63 -9.28
N GLY A 132 -7.67 10.35 -8.60
CA GLY A 132 -7.93 11.71 -8.14
C GLY A 132 -8.26 12.69 -9.27
N LEU A 133 -7.78 12.47 -10.49
CA LEU A 133 -8.08 13.33 -11.65
C LEU A 133 -9.51 13.13 -12.17
N ALA A 134 -10.21 12.08 -11.73
CA ALA A 134 -11.61 11.87 -12.11
C ALA A 134 -12.54 12.91 -11.46
N SER A 135 -12.12 13.53 -10.36
CA SER A 135 -12.77 14.70 -9.77
C SER A 135 -11.73 15.77 -9.42
N PRO A 136 -11.28 16.55 -10.43
CA PRO A 136 -10.17 17.49 -10.27
C PRO A 136 -10.46 18.53 -9.19
N THR A 137 -9.48 18.72 -8.30
CA THR A 137 -9.50 19.83 -7.33
C THR A 137 -8.78 21.05 -7.92
N ARG A 138 -8.79 22.18 -7.19
CA ARG A 138 -7.98 23.37 -7.55
C ARG A 138 -6.49 23.06 -7.75
N TYR A 139 -5.97 21.98 -7.16
CA TYR A 139 -4.57 21.60 -7.20
C TYR A 139 -4.24 20.56 -8.27
N TRP A 140 -5.15 20.29 -9.22
CA TRP A 140 -4.94 19.32 -10.29
C TRP A 140 -3.65 19.53 -11.12
N PRO A 141 -3.11 20.76 -11.34
CA PRO A 141 -1.85 20.91 -12.06
C PRO A 141 -0.67 20.31 -11.27
N TRP A 142 -0.63 20.51 -9.96
CA TRP A 142 0.40 19.92 -9.09
C TRP A 142 0.27 18.40 -9.02
N GLN A 143 -0.95 17.89 -9.05
CA GLN A 143 -1.23 16.46 -9.15
C GLN A 143 -0.66 15.85 -10.44
N LEU A 144 -0.74 16.54 -11.57
CA LEU A 144 -0.10 16.08 -12.82
C LEU A 144 1.42 16.09 -12.74
N VAL A 145 2.02 17.10 -12.09
CA VAL A 145 3.47 17.14 -11.86
C VAL A 145 3.91 15.96 -10.97
N MET A 146 3.19 15.70 -9.88
CA MET A 146 3.44 14.55 -9.01
C MET A 146 3.27 13.22 -9.74
N LEU A 147 2.22 13.10 -10.57
CA LEU A 147 2.00 11.91 -11.39
C LEU A 147 3.15 11.69 -12.36
N GLY A 148 3.58 12.73 -13.07
CA GLY A 148 4.75 12.66 -13.95
C GLY A 148 6.02 12.22 -13.21
N ALA A 149 6.27 12.76 -12.02
CA ALA A 149 7.42 12.38 -11.19
C ALA A 149 7.37 10.90 -10.76
N VAL A 150 6.22 10.41 -10.28
CA VAL A 150 6.05 9.00 -9.89
C VAL A 150 6.21 8.08 -11.10
N LEU A 151 5.60 8.41 -12.24
CA LEU A 151 5.69 7.61 -13.46
C LEU A 151 7.14 7.53 -13.99
N GLU A 152 7.91 8.61 -13.87
CA GLU A 152 9.33 8.68 -14.25
C GLU A 152 10.21 7.83 -13.32
N ILE A 153 9.95 7.86 -11.99
CA ILE A 153 10.65 7.00 -11.02
C ILE A 153 10.43 5.52 -11.35
N MET A 154 9.22 5.16 -11.75
CA MET A 154 8.85 3.79 -12.14
C MET A 154 9.32 3.40 -13.55
N HIS A 155 9.95 4.31 -14.30
CA HIS A 155 10.40 4.02 -15.65
C HIS A 155 11.50 2.94 -15.63
N PRO A 156 11.47 1.94 -16.55
CA PRO A 156 12.46 0.85 -16.56
C PRO A 156 13.92 1.31 -16.59
N ARG A 157 14.20 2.45 -17.22
CA ARG A 157 15.55 3.07 -17.25
C ARG A 157 16.08 3.47 -15.87
N ARG A 158 15.21 3.78 -14.90
CA ARG A 158 15.58 4.14 -13.53
C ARG A 158 15.56 2.93 -12.60
N LEU A 159 14.60 2.03 -12.76
CA LEU A 159 14.47 0.84 -11.92
C LEU A 159 15.55 -0.21 -12.17
N ASN A 160 15.94 -0.44 -13.44
CA ASN A 160 16.96 -1.44 -13.79
C ASN A 160 18.35 -1.16 -13.17
N PRO A 161 18.92 0.06 -13.22
CA PRO A 161 20.21 0.33 -12.58
C PRO A 161 20.13 0.21 -11.05
N LEU A 162 19.02 0.63 -10.43
CA LEU A 162 18.80 0.48 -8.99
C LEU A 162 18.80 -0.99 -8.58
N MET A 163 18.16 -1.86 -9.38
CA MET A 163 18.10 -3.29 -9.13
C MET A 163 19.48 -3.95 -9.21
N ASN A 164 20.30 -3.55 -10.20
CA ASN A 164 21.66 -4.03 -10.34
C ASN A 164 22.54 -3.59 -9.17
N TRP A 165 22.43 -2.32 -8.74
CA TRP A 165 23.16 -1.80 -7.58
C TRP A 165 22.80 -2.54 -6.29
N LEU A 166 21.50 -2.75 -6.04
CA LEU A 166 21.01 -3.49 -4.86
C LEU A 166 21.38 -4.98 -4.88
N GLY A 167 21.54 -5.57 -6.08
CA GLY A 167 21.95 -6.96 -6.26
C GLY A 167 23.44 -7.20 -6.01
N GLN A 168 24.30 -6.24 -6.37
CA GLN A 168 25.77 -6.38 -6.26
C GLN A 168 26.29 -6.28 -4.82
N ALA A 169 25.59 -5.59 -3.92
CA ALA A 169 26.04 -5.30 -2.56
C ALA A 169 26.22 -6.51 -1.62
N LYS A 170 26.11 -7.76 -2.10
CA LYS A 170 26.41 -8.97 -1.31
C LYS A 170 26.99 -10.15 -2.11
N ALA A 171 27.21 -10.03 -3.42
CA ALA A 171 27.92 -11.06 -4.19
C ALA A 171 29.36 -11.27 -3.67
N GLU A 172 29.88 -10.30 -2.92
CA GLU A 172 31.21 -10.35 -2.30
C GLU A 172 31.25 -11.04 -0.93
N SER A 173 30.12 -11.43 -0.30
CA SER A 173 30.12 -11.75 1.14
C SER A 173 29.89 -13.22 1.54
N GLU A 174 29.46 -14.13 0.66
CA GLU A 174 29.22 -15.55 1.02
C GLU A 174 29.68 -16.51 -0.10
N PRO A 175 30.87 -17.13 0.03
CA PRO A 175 31.31 -18.19 -0.88
C PRO A 175 30.45 -19.45 -0.65
N GLY A 176 29.74 -19.92 -1.68
CA GLY A 176 29.02 -21.21 -1.67
C GLY A 176 27.49 -21.15 -1.51
N ALA A 177 26.87 -19.96 -1.47
CA ALA A 177 25.42 -19.86 -1.58
C ALA A 177 24.95 -20.25 -3.01
N PRO A 178 23.80 -20.95 -3.17
CA PRO A 178 23.24 -21.22 -4.49
C PRO A 178 23.12 -19.91 -5.28
N GLU A 179 23.56 -19.92 -6.54
CA GLU A 179 23.50 -18.71 -7.37
C GLU A 179 22.07 -18.16 -7.35
N PRO A 180 21.88 -16.90 -6.90
CA PRO A 180 20.57 -16.30 -6.92
C PRO A 180 20.09 -16.22 -8.37
N LEU A 181 18.78 -16.47 -8.58
CA LEU A 181 18.15 -16.30 -9.89
C LEU A 181 18.59 -14.95 -10.49
N SER A 182 19.10 -14.98 -11.74
CA SER A 182 19.81 -13.87 -12.37
C SER A 182 19.08 -12.53 -12.21
N PRO A 183 19.80 -11.39 -12.13
CA PRO A 183 19.16 -10.08 -12.07
C PRO A 183 18.37 -9.83 -13.35
N VAL A 184 17.05 -10.04 -13.27
CA VAL A 184 16.20 -9.91 -14.44
C VAL A 184 15.72 -8.48 -14.60
N THR A 185 16.09 -7.86 -15.71
CA THR A 185 15.66 -6.53 -16.10
C THR A 185 14.16 -6.45 -16.37
N LEU A 186 13.57 -5.32 -15.96
CA LEU A 186 12.22 -4.95 -16.34
C LEU A 186 12.25 -4.43 -17.78
N ASN A 187 11.57 -5.13 -18.69
CA ASN A 187 11.64 -4.85 -20.14
C ASN A 187 10.59 -3.83 -20.60
N HIS A 188 9.45 -3.78 -19.92
CA HIS A 188 8.31 -2.96 -20.31
C HIS A 188 7.75 -2.24 -19.10
N TYR A 189 7.10 -1.10 -19.33
CA TYR A 189 6.42 -0.36 -18.28
C TYR A 189 5.37 -1.25 -17.59
N PRO A 190 5.25 -1.24 -16.25
CA PRO A 190 4.35 -2.13 -15.50
C PRO A 190 2.88 -1.68 -15.59
N LEU A 191 2.33 -1.57 -16.80
CA LEU A 191 0.95 -1.13 -17.05
C LEU A 191 -0.09 -2.09 -16.45
N LYS A 192 0.13 -3.40 -16.57
CA LYS A 192 -0.77 -4.40 -15.98
C LYS A 192 -0.83 -4.30 -14.45
N PRO A 193 0.31 -4.25 -13.72
CA PRO A 193 0.31 -3.91 -12.30
C PRO A 193 -0.36 -2.57 -11.98
N LEU A 194 -0.14 -1.53 -12.78
CA LEU A 194 -0.73 -0.20 -12.56
C LEU A 194 -2.27 -0.24 -12.64
N LEU A 195 -2.81 -0.94 -13.64
CA LEU A 195 -4.26 -1.17 -13.74
C LEU A 195 -4.79 -2.00 -12.56
N GLY A 196 -4.00 -2.97 -12.09
CA GLY A 196 -4.29 -3.72 -10.88
C GLY A 196 -4.41 -2.82 -9.65
N GLU A 197 -3.43 -1.93 -9.43
CA GLU A 197 -3.46 -0.99 -8.31
C GLU A 197 -4.56 0.07 -8.45
N LEU A 198 -4.93 0.47 -9.66
CA LEU A 198 -6.12 1.30 -9.89
C LEU A 198 -7.39 0.61 -9.37
N GLY A 199 -7.52 -0.69 -9.66
CA GLY A 199 -8.58 -1.52 -9.08
C GLY A 199 -8.54 -1.57 -7.55
N PHE A 200 -7.35 -1.70 -6.96
CA PHE A 200 -7.18 -1.69 -5.50
C PHE A 200 -7.66 -0.37 -4.87
N VAL A 201 -7.15 0.77 -5.37
CA VAL A 201 -7.47 2.09 -4.82
C VAL A 201 -8.95 2.39 -5.01
N LEU A 202 -9.54 2.01 -6.15
CA LEU A 202 -10.97 2.13 -6.39
C LEU A 202 -11.80 1.33 -5.37
N LEU A 203 -11.47 0.06 -5.14
CA LEU A 203 -12.15 -0.77 -4.14
C LEU A 203 -12.04 -0.18 -2.73
N ARG A 204 -10.86 0.34 -2.36
CA ARG A 204 -10.66 1.02 -1.07
C ARG A 204 -11.50 2.29 -0.96
N GLY A 205 -11.57 3.09 -2.01
CA GLY A 205 -12.41 4.29 -2.06
C GLY A 205 -13.90 3.96 -1.98
N LEU A 206 -14.36 2.91 -2.66
CA LEU A 206 -15.75 2.44 -2.56
C LEU A 206 -16.08 1.95 -1.14
N GLY A 207 -15.18 1.18 -0.51
CA GLY A 207 -15.33 0.78 0.89
C GLY A 207 -15.47 1.99 1.81
N PHE A 208 -14.66 3.03 1.61
CA PHE A 208 -14.75 4.28 2.36
C PHE A 208 -16.06 5.03 2.12
N ALA A 209 -16.51 5.15 0.87
CA ALA A 209 -17.78 5.79 0.53
C ALA A 209 -18.98 5.08 1.18
N LEU A 210 -18.95 3.76 1.27
CA LEU A 210 -19.96 2.96 1.97
C LEU A 210 -19.97 3.22 3.48
N VAL A 211 -18.80 3.36 4.11
CA VAL A 211 -18.69 3.74 5.53
C VAL A 211 -19.30 5.13 5.76
N ILE A 212 -19.00 6.10 4.91
CA ILE A 212 -19.64 7.43 4.96
C ILE A 212 -21.16 7.29 4.80
N GLY A 213 -21.61 6.48 3.84
CA GLY A 213 -23.02 6.21 3.57
C GLY A 213 -23.77 5.58 4.75
N ALA A 214 -23.07 4.82 5.60
CA ALA A 214 -23.60 4.21 6.81
C ALA A 214 -23.84 5.22 7.94
N LEU A 215 -23.03 6.27 7.99
CA LEU A 215 -23.11 7.36 8.99
C LEU A 215 -24.01 8.49 8.52
N SER A 216 -23.97 8.83 7.23
CA SER A 216 -24.67 9.98 6.65
C SER A 216 -25.19 9.66 5.23
N PRO A 217 -26.31 10.22 4.78
CA PRO A 217 -26.77 10.03 3.41
C PRO A 217 -25.76 10.59 2.40
N LEU A 218 -25.12 9.72 1.63
CA LEU A 218 -24.20 10.11 0.56
C LEU A 218 -24.95 10.13 -0.79
N PRO A 219 -25.25 11.32 -1.36
CA PRO A 219 -25.92 11.41 -2.64
C PRO A 219 -25.00 10.94 -3.78
N ILE A 220 -25.59 10.35 -4.83
CA ILE A 220 -24.85 9.63 -5.87
C ILE A 220 -23.81 10.49 -6.59
N ASN A 221 -24.09 11.79 -6.77
CA ASN A 221 -23.19 12.76 -7.38
C ASN A 221 -21.90 13.00 -6.58
N LEU A 222 -21.89 12.69 -5.28
CA LEU A 222 -20.72 12.84 -4.42
C LEU A 222 -19.87 11.56 -4.33
N TRP A 223 -20.31 10.43 -4.89
CA TRP A 223 -19.52 9.19 -4.84
C TRP A 223 -18.18 9.31 -5.54
N LEU A 224 -18.17 9.81 -6.78
CA LEU A 224 -16.93 9.99 -7.54
C LEU A 224 -15.98 11.00 -6.86
N PRO A 225 -16.43 12.19 -6.41
CA PRO A 225 -15.61 13.08 -5.59
C PRO A 225 -15.05 12.44 -4.32
N VAL A 226 -15.87 11.70 -3.55
CA VAL A 226 -15.43 11.04 -2.30
C VAL A 226 -14.37 9.98 -2.58
N VAL A 227 -14.58 9.14 -3.60
CA VAL A 227 -13.61 8.12 -4.01
C VAL A 227 -12.31 8.76 -4.49
N SER A 228 -12.39 9.82 -5.29
CA SER A 228 -11.24 10.56 -5.83
C SER A 228 -10.43 11.23 -4.71
N LEU A 229 -11.11 11.93 -3.80
CA LEU A 229 -10.49 12.60 -2.66
C LEU A 229 -9.88 11.62 -1.66
N PHE A 230 -10.57 10.50 -1.38
CA PHE A 230 -10.03 9.43 -0.56
C PHE A 230 -8.73 8.87 -1.16
N SER A 231 -8.71 8.68 -2.48
CA SER A 231 -7.52 8.20 -3.19
C SER A 231 -6.34 9.14 -2.99
N LEU A 232 -6.58 10.46 -3.10
CA LEU A 232 -5.55 11.46 -2.86
C LEU A 232 -5.11 11.54 -1.40
N ALA A 233 -6.04 11.42 -0.44
CA ALA A 233 -5.74 11.47 0.99
C ALA A 233 -4.98 10.22 1.50
N TRP A 234 -4.95 9.16 0.71
CA TRP A 234 -4.22 7.94 1.02
C TRP A 234 -2.72 8.03 0.70
N LEU A 235 -2.31 8.92 -0.21
CA LEU A 235 -0.91 9.24 -0.56
C LEU A 235 -0.17 9.93 0.61
#